data_AF-A0A0M8MGP6-F1
#
_entry.id   AF-A0A0M8MGP6-F1
#
_cell.length_a   1.000
_cell.length_b   1.000
_cell.length_c   1.000
_cell.angle_alpha   90.00
_cell.angle_beta   90.00
_cell.angle_gamma   90.00
#
_symmetry.space_group_name_H-M   'P 1'
#
loop_
_entity.id
_entity.type
_entity.pdbx_description
1 polymer ?
#
loop_
_entity_poly.entity_id
_entity_poly.type
_entity_poly.pdbx_seq_one_letter_code
_entity_poly.pdbx_strand_id
1 'polypeptide(L)'
;MKKSEKREQLKKMIGDFFQAKDPVVLTKLRNNIYNEICRLPMSPNDKYALEDDMYLWNYNSDKYIKNIKDDNARLKVLSDFDKMIQNVDNSLLGN
;
A
#
# COMPACT_ATOMS: atom_id res chain seq x y z
N MET A 1 -0.52 19.53 -1.44
CA MET A 1 0.22 18.44 -2.12
C MET A 1 -0.73 17.89 -3.16
N LYS A 2 -0.28 17.82 -4.41
CA LYS A 2 -1.08 17.36 -5.56
C LYS A 2 -1.29 15.86 -5.50
N LYS A 3 -2.34 15.34 -6.14
CA LYS A 3 -2.58 13.89 -6.26
C LYS A 3 -1.36 13.13 -6.79
N SER A 4 -0.68 13.70 -7.80
CA SER A 4 0.52 13.12 -8.40
C SER A 4 1.68 12.95 -7.40
N GLU A 5 1.91 13.95 -6.55
CA GLU A 5 2.97 13.92 -5.52
C GLU A 5 2.67 12.84 -4.48
N LYS A 6 1.40 12.67 -4.11
CA LYS A 6 0.98 11.61 -3.20
C LYS A 6 1.21 10.22 -3.77
N ARG A 7 0.85 10.04 -5.04
CA ARG A 7 1.05 8.79 -5.77
C ARG A 7 2.53 8.42 -5.83
N GLU A 8 3.39 9.37 -6.14
CA GLU A 8 4.84 9.18 -6.16
C GLU A 8 5.39 8.83 -4.78
N GLN A 9 4.92 9.50 -3.73
CA GLN A 9 5.29 9.17 -2.34
C GLN A 9 4.92 7.72 -2.00
N LEU A 10 3.70 7.29 -2.29
CA LEU A 10 3.26 5.93 -2.01
C LEU A 10 4.04 4.89 -2.82
N LYS A 11 4.32 5.16 -4.11
CA LYS A 11 5.18 4.33 -4.95
C LYS A 11 6.60 4.21 -4.41
N LYS A 12 7.14 5.29 -3.85
CA LYS A 12 8.44 5.27 -3.19
C LYS A 12 8.40 4.38 -1.94
N MET A 13 7.36 4.49 -1.11
CA MET A 13 7.22 3.68 0.10
C MET A 13 7.12 2.17 -0.19
N ILE A 14 6.38 1.76 -1.23
CA ILE A 14 6.33 0.34 -1.63
C ILE A 14 7.67 -0.13 -2.24
N GLY A 15 8.39 0.76 -2.92
CA GLY A 15 9.76 0.50 -3.37
C GLY A 15 10.70 0.23 -2.20
N ASP A 16 10.67 1.09 -1.18
CA ASP A 16 11.44 0.95 0.05
C ASP A 16 11.07 -0.37 0.78
N PHE A 17 9.78 -0.75 0.78
CA PHE A 17 9.32 -2.04 1.30
C PHE A 17 9.99 -3.22 0.59
N PHE A 18 10.00 -3.27 -0.75
CA PHE A 18 10.59 -4.40 -1.47
C PHE A 18 12.13 -4.42 -1.48
N GLN A 19 12.80 -3.33 -1.09
CA GLN A 19 14.26 -3.31 -0.90
C GLN A 19 14.69 -3.85 0.47
N ALA A 20 13.81 -3.81 1.47
CA ALA A 20 14.11 -4.31 2.80
C ALA A 20 14.20 -5.85 2.81
N LYS A 21 15.17 -6.36 3.58
CA LYS A 21 15.40 -7.80 3.77
C LYS A 21 15.12 -8.28 5.19
N ASP A 22 14.85 -7.35 6.10
CA ASP A 22 14.60 -7.64 7.50
C ASP A 22 13.07 -7.64 7.78
N PRO A 23 12.51 -8.72 8.37
CA PRO A 23 11.08 -8.81 8.65
C PRO A 23 10.51 -7.72 9.56
N VAL A 24 11.30 -7.22 10.52
CA VAL A 24 10.88 -6.15 11.45
C VAL A 24 10.79 -4.83 10.69
N VAL A 25 11.79 -4.52 9.86
CA VAL A 25 11.79 -3.36 8.97
C VAL A 25 10.63 -3.43 7.97
N LEU A 26 10.41 -4.58 7.33
CA LEU A 26 9.29 -4.78 6.41
C LEU A 26 7.94 -4.53 7.09
N THR A 27 7.76 -5.08 8.30
CA THR A 27 6.55 -4.87 9.10
C THR A 27 6.30 -3.39 9.37
N LYS A 28 7.35 -2.65 9.75
CA LYS A 28 7.28 -1.20 9.98
C LYS A 28 6.93 -0.44 8.70
N LEU A 29 7.57 -0.75 7.58
CA LEU A 29 7.31 -0.11 6.29
C LEU A 29 5.88 -0.37 5.81
N ARG A 30 5.40 -1.61 5.92
CA ARG A 30 4.01 -1.97 5.63
C ARG A 30 3.02 -1.17 6.48
N ASN A 31 3.28 -1.04 7.79
CA ASN A 31 2.40 -0.27 8.68
C ASN A 31 2.42 1.23 8.34
N ASN A 32 3.57 1.76 7.96
CA ASN A 32 3.68 3.15 7.51
C ASN A 32 2.86 3.40 6.24
N ILE A 33 2.93 2.50 5.25
CA ILE A 33 2.11 2.58 4.03
C ILE A 33 0.62 2.56 4.38
N TYR A 34 0.19 1.61 5.21
CA TYR A 34 -1.20 1.50 5.65
C TYR A 34 -1.70 2.81 6.29
N ASN A 35 -0.95 3.32 7.27
CA ASN A 35 -1.30 4.54 7.99
C ASN A 35 -1.35 5.76 7.06
N GLU A 36 -0.45 5.82 6.08
CA GLU A 36 -0.41 6.92 5.13
C GLU A 36 -1.65 6.94 4.23
N ILE A 37 -2.13 5.76 3.82
CA ILE A 37 -3.35 5.61 3.03
C ILE A 37 -4.58 5.97 3.86
N CYS A 38 -4.66 5.53 5.13
CA CYS A 38 -5.79 5.88 6.01
C CYS A 38 -5.94 7.38 6.29
N ARG A 39 -4.87 8.16 6.12
CA ARG A 39 -4.85 9.62 6.34
C ARG A 39 -5.23 10.42 5.10
N LEU A 40 -5.45 9.77 3.95
CA LEU A 40 -5.77 10.45 2.71
C LEU A 40 -7.15 11.13 2.79
N PRO A 41 -7.29 12.35 2.25
CA PRO A 41 -8.58 13.02 2.19
C PRO A 41 -9.44 12.35 1.11
N MET A 42 -10.40 11.52 1.53
CA MET A 42 -11.33 10.79 0.66
C MET A 42 -12.76 10.94 1.17
N SER A 43 -13.74 10.72 0.29
CA SER A 43 -15.13 10.58 0.74
C SER A 43 -15.28 9.33 1.62
N PRO A 44 -16.26 9.28 2.53
CA PRO A 44 -16.51 8.09 3.34
C PRO A 44 -16.77 6.83 2.50
N ASN A 45 -17.53 6.96 1.40
CA ASN A 45 -17.85 5.84 0.52
C ASN A 45 -16.60 5.25 -0.14
N ASP A 46 -15.73 6.12 -0.65
CA ASP A 46 -14.46 5.70 -1.25
C ASP A 46 -13.53 5.05 -0.23
N LYS A 47 -13.52 5.58 1.00
CA LYS A 47 -12.72 5.03 2.09
C LYS A 47 -13.15 3.60 2.43
N TYR A 48 -14.46 3.33 2.50
CA TYR A 48 -14.95 1.97 2.72
C TYR A 48 -14.59 1.01 1.59
N ALA A 49 -14.68 1.44 0.33
CA ALA A 49 -14.27 0.62 -0.80
C ALA A 49 -12.76 0.29 -0.75
N LEU A 50 -11.94 1.23 -0.30
CA LEU A 50 -10.49 1.05 -0.17
C LEU A 50 -10.10 0.15 1.01
N GLU A 51 -10.90 0.09 2.08
CA GLU A 51 -10.61 -0.73 3.27
C GLU A 51 -10.51 -2.22 2.94
N ASP A 52 -11.34 -2.74 2.02
CA ASP A 52 -11.30 -4.13 1.57
C ASP A 52 -9.98 -4.45 0.84
N ASP A 53 -9.55 -3.56 -0.06
CA ASP A 53 -8.27 -3.70 -0.75
C ASP A 53 -7.09 -3.62 0.22
N MET A 54 -7.16 -2.70 1.19
CA MET A 54 -6.15 -2.55 2.25
C MET A 54 -6.04 -3.81 3.11
N TYR A 55 -7.16 -4.43 3.44
CA TYR A 55 -7.17 -5.69 4.20
C TYR A 55 -6.46 -6.81 3.43
N LEU A 56 -6.80 -6.99 2.15
CA LEU A 56 -6.20 -8.03 1.32
C LEU A 56 -4.69 -7.79 1.12
N TRP A 57 -4.29 -6.55 0.86
CA TRP A 57 -2.89 -6.18 0.73
C TRP A 57 -2.10 -6.42 2.02
N ASN A 58 -2.67 -6.07 3.18
CA ASN A 58 -2.05 -6.29 4.48
C ASN A 58 -1.82 -7.78 4.75
N TYR A 59 -2.83 -8.61 4.47
CA TYR A 59 -2.75 -10.07 4.61
C TYR A 59 -1.66 -10.68 3.72
N ASN A 60 -1.58 -10.28 2.45
CA ASN A 60 -0.55 -10.77 1.53
C ASN A 60 0.84 -10.23 1.87
N SER A 61 0.92 -9.02 2.43
CA SER A 61 2.17 -8.45 2.95
C SER A 61 2.70 -9.28 4.11
N ASP A 62 1.86 -9.69 5.06
CA ASP A 62 2.27 -10.56 6.16
C ASP A 62 2.76 -11.94 5.68
N LYS A 63 2.15 -12.49 4.62
CA LYS A 63 2.65 -13.72 3.99
C LYS A 63 4.02 -13.53 3.37
N TYR A 64 4.22 -12.45 2.61
CA TYR A 64 5.51 -12.13 2.02
C TYR A 64 6.58 -11.90 3.09
N ILE A 65 6.26 -11.19 4.18
CA ILE A 65 7.20 -10.93 5.29
C ILE A 65 7.69 -12.22 5.94
N LYS A 66 6.82 -13.24 6.07
CA LYS A 66 7.19 -14.56 6.60
C LYS A 66 8.13 -15.33 5.67
N ASN A 67 8.07 -15.08 4.37
CA ASN A 67 8.93 -15.72 3.37
C ASN A 67 9.30 -14.74 2.25
N ILE A 68 10.29 -13.88 2.50
CA ILE A 68 10.68 -12.80 1.59
C ILE A 68 11.28 -13.27 0.25
N LYS A 69 11.55 -14.58 0.11
CA LYS A 69 12.04 -15.20 -1.13
C LYS A 69 10.90 -15.73 -2.00
N ASP A 70 9.65 -15.63 -1.53
CA ASP A 70 8.48 -16.06 -2.28
C ASP A 70 8.09 -15.01 -3.33
N ASP A 71 8.51 -15.24 -4.57
CA ASP A 71 8.22 -14.37 -5.70
C ASP A 71 6.72 -14.27 -6.00
N ASN A 72 5.93 -15.33 -5.75
CA ASN A 72 4.48 -15.28 -5.96
C ASN A 72 3.82 -14.37 -4.92
N ALA A 73 4.25 -14.46 -3.66
CA ALA A 73 3.78 -13.55 -2.61
C ALA A 73 4.19 -12.10 -2.92
N ARG A 74 5.42 -11.87 -3.39
CA ARG A 74 5.90 -10.55 -3.81
C ARG A 74 5.04 -9.95 -4.93
N LEU A 75 4.80 -10.72 -6.00
CA LEU A 75 3.96 -10.29 -7.12
C LEU A 75 2.52 -9.99 -6.68
N LYS A 76 2.00 -10.79 -5.75
CA LYS A 76 0.66 -10.57 -5.19
C LYS A 76 0.56 -9.26 -4.41
N VAL A 77 1.53 -8.98 -3.53
CA VAL A 77 1.60 -7.71 -2.78
C VAL A 77 1.70 -6.52 -3.72
N LEU A 78 2.53 -6.61 -4.77
CA LEU A 78 2.67 -5.55 -5.76
C LEU A 78 1.35 -5.31 -6.52
N SER A 79 0.71 -6.38 -6.98
CA SER A 79 -0.57 -6.28 -7.71
C SER A 79 -1.70 -5.71 -6.85
N ASP A 80 -1.78 -6.09 -5.57
CA ASP A 80 -2.77 -5.55 -4.64
C ASP A 80 -2.48 -4.06 -4.36
N PHE A 81 -1.20 -3.69 -4.22
CA PHE A 81 -0.81 -2.28 -4.04
C PHE A 81 -1.17 -1.41 -5.26
N ASP A 82 -0.91 -1.90 -6.48
CA ASP A 82 -1.24 -1.16 -7.70
C ASP A 82 -2.75 -0.88 -7.82
N LYS A 83 -3.59 -1.85 -7.43
CA LYS A 83 -5.05 -1.65 -7.36
C LYS A 83 -5.44 -0.60 -6.33
N MET A 84 -4.87 -0.68 -5.13
CA MET A 84 -5.10 0.32 -4.08
C MET A 84 -4.73 1.73 -4.56
N ILE A 85 -3.60 1.88 -5.25
CA ILE A 85 -3.16 3.18 -5.77
C ILE A 85 -4.09 3.71 -6.86
N GLN A 86 -4.60 2.86 -7.75
CA GLN A 86 -5.60 3.27 -8.73
C GLN A 86 -6.87 3.80 -8.05
N ASN A 87 -7.33 3.12 -7.01
CA ASN A 87 -8.49 3.55 -6.23
C ASN A 87 -8.21 4.86 -5.48
N VAL A 88 -7.02 4.99 -4.89
CA VAL A 88 -6.56 6.25 -4.27
C VAL A 88 -6.60 7.41 -5.27
N ASP A 89 -6.04 7.24 -6.48
CA ASP A 89 -5.98 8.29 -7.49
C ASP A 89 -7.39 8.79 -7.87
N ASN A 90 -8.35 7.87 -8.00
CA ASN A 90 -9.75 8.17 -8.31
C ASN A 90 -10.47 8.88 -7.16
N SER A 91 -10.20 8.48 -5.92
CA SER A 91 -10.98 8.87 -4.74
C SER A 91 -10.45 10.08 -3.95
N LEU A 92 -9.22 10.54 -4.22
CA LEU A 92 -8.65 11.70 -3.54
C LEU A 92 -9.48 12.97 -3.76
N LEU A 93 -9.82 13.66 -2.67
CA LEU A 93 -10.50 14.96 -2.68
C LEU A 93 -9.46 16.06 -2.91
N GLY A 94 -9.55 16.76 -4.06
CA GLY A 94 -8.64 17.85 -4.44
C GLY A 94 -7.61 17.46 -5.50
N ASN A 95 -7.08 18.45 -6.24
CA ASN A 95 -6.12 18.28 -7.35
C ASN A 95 -4.67 18.08 -6.88
#